data_AF-A0A7X9VZX2-F1
#
_entry.id   AF-A0A7X9VZX2-F1
#
_cell.length_a   1.000
_cell.length_b   1.000
_cell.length_c   1.000
_cell.angle_alpha   90.00
_cell.angle_beta   90.00
_cell.angle_gamma   90.00
#
_symmetry.space_group_name_H-M   'P 1'
#
loop_
_entity.id
_entity.type
_entity.pdbx_description
1 polymer ?
#
loop_
_entity_poly.entity_id
_entity_poly.type
_entity_poly.pdbx_seq_one_letter_code
_entity_poly.pdbx_strand_id
1 'polypeptide(L)'
;MRQLAKHSAGDKPYGALTVVRELPFVEFIELLEFSHLRFDLPKKGSTSTLVGSQEWRRQIEDDAAQPGSVYVCTTVDALHHAVLAPENAELKIDMPSQSRVRLRTVSRQRGRKAPLPCVRVDLQALIRRVLVPASAPAHLFELVRHVVMTRLWVEVARVSSPRG
;
A
#
# COMPACT_ATOMS: atom_id res chain seq x y z
N MET A 1 -16.33 14.69 -45.78
CA MET A 1 -17.01 13.68 -44.94
C MET A 1 -15.99 12.98 -44.06
N ARG A 2 -16.35 12.84 -42.78
CA ARG A 2 -15.88 11.88 -41.76
C ARG A 2 -14.44 11.99 -41.21
N GLN A 3 -14.41 12.62 -40.03
CA GLN A 3 -13.60 12.22 -38.88
C GLN A 3 -13.48 10.70 -38.77
N LEU A 4 -12.26 10.19 -38.54
CA LEU A 4 -12.08 8.91 -37.87
C LEU A 4 -11.64 9.19 -36.44
N ALA A 5 -12.54 8.83 -35.54
CA ALA A 5 -12.50 9.09 -34.13
C ALA A 5 -11.46 8.22 -33.41
N LYS A 6 -10.85 8.85 -32.40
CA LYS A 6 -10.42 8.28 -31.12
C LYS A 6 -11.00 6.88 -30.85
N HIS A 7 -10.13 5.88 -30.74
CA HIS A 7 -10.35 4.73 -29.86
C HIS A 7 -9.00 4.15 -29.45
N SER A 8 -8.61 4.38 -28.19
CA SER A 8 -7.98 3.39 -27.30
C SER A 8 -7.52 4.07 -26.01
N ALA A 9 -8.48 4.44 -25.18
CA ALA A 9 -8.27 4.44 -23.73
C ALA A 9 -9.29 3.45 -23.20
N GLY A 10 -8.98 2.17 -23.40
CA GLY A 10 -9.76 1.06 -22.88
C GLY A 10 -9.90 1.21 -21.38
N ASP A 11 -11.15 1.18 -20.97
CA ASP A 11 -11.66 0.94 -19.63
C ASP A 11 -10.84 -0.18 -18.98
N LYS A 12 -9.78 0.18 -18.25
CA LYS A 12 -9.08 -0.79 -17.41
C LYS A 12 -10.02 -1.05 -16.23
N PRO A 13 -10.44 -2.30 -15.99
CA PRO A 13 -11.29 -2.61 -14.86
C PRO A 13 -10.62 -2.04 -13.61
N TYR A 14 -11.40 -1.35 -12.77
CA TYR A 14 -10.90 -0.68 -11.55
C TYR A 14 -10.07 -1.61 -10.64
N GLY A 15 -10.18 -2.94 -10.79
CA GLY A 15 -9.34 -3.95 -10.14
C GLY A 15 -7.91 -4.11 -10.66
N ALA A 16 -7.51 -3.42 -11.74
CA ALA A 16 -6.16 -3.48 -12.32
C ALA A 16 -5.23 -2.34 -11.84
N LEU A 17 -5.70 -1.43 -10.99
CA LEU A 17 -4.90 -0.32 -10.48
C LEU A 17 -3.92 -0.84 -9.43
N THR A 18 -2.70 -1.15 -9.89
CA THR A 18 -1.58 -1.50 -9.03
C THR A 18 -1.19 -0.29 -8.20
N VAL A 19 -1.10 -0.51 -6.90
CA VAL A 19 -0.69 0.44 -5.88
C VAL A 19 0.62 -0.08 -5.33
N VAL A 20 1.66 0.75 -5.33
CA VAL A 20 2.97 0.35 -4.85
C VAL A 20 3.32 1.17 -3.63
N ARG A 21 3.33 0.53 -2.46
CA ARG A 21 3.70 1.17 -1.21
C ARG A 21 5.17 0.93 -0.93
N GLU A 22 5.95 1.99 -0.86
CA GLU A 22 7.33 1.93 -0.35
C GLU A 22 7.30 1.80 1.17
N LEU A 23 8.09 0.87 1.69
CA LEU A 23 8.30 0.62 3.11
C LEU A 23 9.79 0.52 3.42
N PRO A 24 10.29 1.18 4.47
CA PRO A 24 11.56 0.79 5.06
C PRO A 24 11.53 -0.69 5.45
N PHE A 25 12.65 -1.40 5.31
CA PHE A 25 12.72 -2.83 5.63
C PHE A 25 12.17 -3.17 7.03
N VAL A 26 12.47 -2.34 8.03
CA VAL A 26 11.96 -2.54 9.41
C VAL A 26 10.42 -2.47 9.45
N GLU A 27 9.82 -1.48 8.79
CA GLU A 27 8.36 -1.35 8.73
C GLU A 27 7.72 -2.51 7.97
N PHE A 28 8.39 -3.02 6.93
CA PHE A 28 7.95 -4.21 6.22
C PHE A 28 7.94 -5.45 7.13
N ILE A 29 8.99 -5.67 7.91
CA ILE A 29 9.03 -6.77 8.88
C ILE A 29 7.95 -6.61 9.96
N GLU A 30 7.73 -5.40 10.48
CA GLU A 30 6.63 -5.14 11.41
C GLU A 30 5.26 -5.47 10.80
N LEU A 31 5.02 -5.09 9.54
CA LEU A 31 3.78 -5.44 8.84
C LEU A 31 3.61 -6.96 8.75
N LEU A 32 4.67 -7.69 8.42
CA LEU A 32 4.63 -9.15 8.31
C LEU A 32 4.49 -9.87 9.66
N GLU A 33 4.97 -9.27 10.75
CA GLU A 33 4.91 -9.85 12.10
C GLU A 33 3.56 -9.60 12.76
N PHE A 34 3.07 -8.37 12.67
CA PHE A 34 1.89 -7.95 13.42
C PHE A 34 0.62 -7.92 12.58
N SER A 35 0.73 -8.08 11.25
CA SER A 35 -0.40 -7.94 10.33
C SER A 35 -1.17 -6.64 10.54
N HIS A 36 -0.43 -5.56 10.83
CA HIS A 36 -0.95 -4.25 11.17
C HIS A 36 -0.49 -3.20 10.16
N LEU A 37 -1.46 -2.53 9.53
CA LEU A 37 -1.19 -1.31 8.77
C LEU A 37 -1.27 -0.12 9.73
N ARG A 38 -0.16 0.56 9.98
CA ARG A 38 -0.09 1.74 10.86
C ARG A 38 -0.64 2.98 10.14
N PHE A 39 -1.19 3.91 10.90
CA PHE A 39 -1.69 5.19 10.42
C PHE A 39 -0.97 6.35 11.11
N ASP A 40 -0.73 7.42 10.35
CA ASP A 40 -0.30 8.67 10.94
C ASP A 40 -1.46 9.28 11.72
N LEU A 41 -1.14 9.81 12.91
CA LEU A 41 -2.13 10.49 13.73
C LEU A 41 -2.60 11.78 13.05
N PRO A 42 -3.87 12.18 13.27
CA PRO A 42 -4.38 13.42 12.74
C PRO A 42 -3.56 14.61 13.26
N LYS A 43 -3.22 15.56 12.38
CA LYS A 43 -2.65 16.84 12.79
C LYS A 43 -3.65 17.57 13.72
N LYS A 44 -3.14 18.34 14.68
CA LYS A 44 -3.98 19.19 15.57
C LYS A 44 -4.93 20.04 14.71
N GLY A 45 -6.24 19.93 14.95
CA GLY A 45 -7.29 20.60 14.18
C GLY A 45 -7.99 19.73 13.12
N SER A 46 -7.63 18.45 12.98
CA SER A 46 -8.39 17.50 12.15
C SER A 46 -9.78 17.21 12.73
N THR A 47 -10.72 16.79 11.89
CA THR A 47 -12.11 16.50 12.28
C THR A 47 -12.16 15.51 13.43
N SER A 48 -13.08 15.71 14.37
CA SER A 48 -13.21 14.90 15.61
C SER A 48 -13.47 13.41 15.41
N THR A 49 -13.59 12.97 14.15
CA THR A 49 -13.87 11.58 13.76
C THR A 49 -12.68 10.90 13.06
N LEU A 50 -11.63 11.62 12.61
CA LEU A 50 -10.48 10.98 11.98
C LEU A 50 -9.59 10.33 13.05
N VAL A 51 -9.39 9.01 12.95
CA VAL A 51 -8.51 8.24 13.85
C VAL A 51 -7.07 8.29 13.34
N GLY A 52 -6.89 8.22 12.03
CA GLY A 52 -5.59 8.30 11.39
C GLY A 52 -5.68 8.19 9.88
N SER A 53 -4.58 8.50 9.19
CA SER A 53 -4.48 8.42 7.74
C SER A 53 -3.10 7.99 7.30
N GLN A 54 -3.02 7.35 6.15
CA GLN A 54 -1.76 7.15 5.43
C GLN A 54 -1.98 7.49 3.97
N GLU A 55 -0.95 8.05 3.36
CA GLU A 55 -0.93 8.36 1.93
C GLU A 55 0.39 7.89 1.35
N TRP A 56 0.33 7.18 0.23
CA TRP A 56 1.52 6.72 -0.48
C TRP A 56 1.35 6.88 -1.99
N ARG A 57 2.49 6.86 -2.69
CA ARG A 57 2.54 6.95 -4.16
C ARG A 57 2.09 5.63 -4.79
N ARG A 58 1.70 5.64 -6.06
CA ARG A 58 1.28 4.44 -6.82
C ARG A 58 2.33 3.95 -7.80
N GLN A 59 3.48 4.60 -7.84
CA GLN A 59 4.55 4.32 -8.79
C GLN A 59 5.88 4.23 -8.04
N ILE A 60 6.78 3.41 -8.58
CA ILE A 60 8.18 3.38 -8.16
C ILE A 60 8.90 4.41 -9.02
N GLU A 61 9.51 5.40 -8.38
CA GLU A 61 10.39 6.35 -9.05
C GLU A 61 11.83 5.85 -8.88
N ASP A 62 12.43 5.35 -9.96
CA ASP A 62 13.76 4.71 -9.92
C ASP A 62 14.85 5.63 -9.36
N ASP A 63 14.81 6.92 -9.72
CA ASP A 63 15.80 7.91 -9.24
C ASP A 63 15.68 8.21 -7.73
N ALA A 64 14.57 7.84 -7.11
CA ALA A 64 14.31 8.03 -5.69
C ALA A 64 14.35 6.72 -4.89
N ALA A 65 14.62 5.58 -5.53
CA ALA A 65 14.51 4.27 -4.90
C ALA A 65 15.65 4.05 -3.88
N GLN A 66 15.31 4.06 -2.59
CA GLN A 66 16.30 3.87 -1.55
C GLN A 66 16.76 2.40 -1.49
N PRO A 67 18.08 2.12 -1.41
CA PRO A 67 18.59 0.75 -1.38
C PRO A 67 18.08 -0.12 -0.22
N GLY A 68 17.58 0.50 0.86
CA GLY A 68 17.01 -0.18 2.03
C GLY A 68 15.48 -0.33 2.00
N SER A 69 14.81 0.14 0.94
CA SER A 69 13.36 0.09 0.82
C SER A 69 12.87 -1.22 0.22
N VAL A 70 11.65 -1.59 0.59
CA VAL A 70 10.87 -2.70 0.04
C VAL A 70 9.56 -2.13 -0.49
N TYR A 71 9.15 -2.54 -1.67
CA TYR A 71 7.92 -2.09 -2.30
C TYR A 71 6.87 -3.20 -2.23
N VAL A 72 5.74 -2.89 -1.62
CA VAL A 72 4.59 -3.78 -1.51
C VAL A 72 3.60 -3.44 -2.60
N CYS A 73 3.37 -4.38 -3.51
CA CYS A 73 2.35 -4.25 -4.55
C CYS A 73 1.01 -4.76 -4.03
N THR A 74 0.00 -3.89 -4.12
CA THR A 74 -1.39 -4.18 -3.80
C THR A 74 -2.30 -3.64 -4.89
N THR A 75 -3.60 -3.93 -4.82
CA THR A 75 -4.64 -3.28 -5.64
C THR A 75 -5.62 -2.56 -4.73
N VAL A 76 -6.39 -1.62 -5.27
CA VAL A 76 -7.43 -0.94 -4.49
C VAL A 76 -8.45 -1.93 -3.96
N ASP A 77 -8.84 -2.92 -4.77
CA ASP A 77 -9.73 -4.00 -4.35
C ASP A 77 -9.11 -4.86 -3.26
N ALA A 78 -7.83 -5.23 -3.40
CA ALA A 78 -7.09 -5.96 -2.37
C ALA A 78 -7.05 -5.18 -1.04
N LEU A 79 -6.86 -3.86 -1.07
CA LEU A 79 -6.93 -3.02 0.13
C LEU A 79 -8.31 -3.06 0.79
N HIS A 80 -9.40 -3.05 0.00
CA HIS A 80 -10.75 -3.17 0.53
C HIS A 80 -11.03 -4.54 1.17
N HIS A 81 -10.58 -5.61 0.53
CA HIS A 81 -10.83 -6.98 1.01
C HIS A 81 -9.92 -7.40 2.15
N ALA A 82 -8.69 -6.90 2.17
CA ALA A 82 -7.71 -7.32 3.17
C ALA A 82 -7.88 -6.64 4.52
N VAL A 83 -8.48 -5.44 4.57
CA VAL A 83 -8.62 -4.74 5.85
C VAL A 83 -9.74 -5.37 6.66
N LEU A 84 -9.37 -5.90 7.82
CA LEU A 84 -10.31 -6.42 8.80
C LEU A 84 -10.89 -5.22 9.55
N ALA A 85 -12.11 -4.82 9.20
CA ALA A 85 -12.74 -3.63 9.71
C ALA A 85 -12.75 -3.62 11.25
N PRO A 86 -12.24 -2.56 11.91
CA PRO A 86 -12.39 -2.41 13.35
C PRO A 86 -13.87 -2.26 13.69
N GLU A 87 -14.36 -2.93 14.74
CA GLU A 87 -15.78 -2.90 15.15
C GLU A 87 -16.36 -1.47 15.27
N ASN A 88 -15.50 -0.49 15.60
CA ASN A 88 -15.88 0.90 15.87
C ASN A 88 -15.33 1.92 14.87
N ALA A 89 -14.75 1.49 13.74
CA ALA A 89 -14.19 2.41 12.76
C ALA A 89 -14.42 1.96 11.32
N GLU A 90 -14.56 2.93 10.42
CA GLU A 90 -14.68 2.72 8.98
C GLU A 90 -13.36 3.02 8.30
N LEU A 91 -12.94 2.13 7.40
CA LEU A 91 -11.89 2.43 6.45
C LEU A 91 -12.48 3.18 5.26
N LYS A 92 -11.87 4.31 4.91
CA LYS A 92 -12.14 5.05 3.68
C LYS A 92 -10.88 5.05 2.83
N ILE A 93 -11.03 4.64 1.57
CA ILE A 93 -9.98 4.69 0.57
C ILE A 93 -10.34 5.78 -0.43
N ASP A 94 -9.45 6.75 -0.62
CA ASP A 94 -9.58 7.79 -1.64
C ASP A 94 -8.32 7.90 -2.50
N MET A 95 -8.49 8.40 -3.73
CA MET A 95 -7.40 8.64 -4.66
C MET A 95 -7.27 10.15 -4.87
N PRO A 96 -6.50 10.86 -4.03
CA PRO A 96 -6.37 12.32 -4.14
C PRO A 96 -5.72 12.74 -5.46
N SER A 97 -5.01 11.84 -6.15
CA SER A 97 -4.51 12.06 -7.52
C SER A 97 -4.32 10.74 -8.27
N GLN A 98 -4.00 10.82 -9.56
CA GLN A 98 -3.65 9.66 -10.37
C GLN A 98 -2.38 8.92 -9.91
N SER A 99 -1.56 9.52 -9.05
CA SER A 99 -0.32 8.93 -8.56
C SER A 99 -0.35 8.61 -7.07
N ARG A 100 -1.47 8.85 -6.36
CA ARG A 100 -1.54 8.65 -4.90
C ARG A 100 -2.79 7.90 -4.48
N VAL A 101 -2.66 7.16 -3.39
CA VAL A 101 -3.74 6.50 -2.66
C VAL A 101 -3.66 6.94 -1.22
N ARG A 102 -4.82 7.23 -0.64
CA ARG A 102 -4.97 7.59 0.75
C ARG A 102 -5.92 6.62 1.42
N LEU A 103 -5.49 6.09 2.55
CA LEU A 103 -6.34 5.35 3.48
C LEU A 103 -6.61 6.23 4.70
N ARG A 104 -7.86 6.23 5.15
CA ARG A 104 -8.31 6.92 6.35
C ARG A 104 -9.11 5.98 7.20
N THR A 105 -8.90 6.05 8.50
CA THR A 105 -9.75 5.37 9.48
C THR A 105 -10.59 6.42 10.20
N VAL A 106 -11.91 6.25 10.17
CA VAL A 106 -12.86 7.21 10.75
C VAL A 106 -13.67 6.51 11.84
N SER A 107 -13.70 7.08 13.04
CA SER A 107 -14.49 6.54 14.16
C SER A 107 -15.98 6.70 13.90
N ARG A 108 -16.74 5.62 14.14
CA ARG A 108 -18.22 5.66 14.15
C ARG A 108 -18.79 6.23 15.44
N GLN A 109 -18.04 6.17 16.55
CA GLN A 109 -18.47 6.65 17.86
C GLN A 109 -17.74 7.95 18.24
N ARG A 110 -18.50 9.03 18.46
CA ARG A 110 -17.97 10.27 19.04
C ARG A 110 -17.62 10.02 20.52
N GLY A 111 -16.42 10.43 20.94
CA GLY A 111 -16.06 10.53 22.36
C GLY A 111 -15.46 9.29 23.02
N ARG A 112 -15.29 8.16 22.31
CA ARG A 112 -14.55 6.99 22.83
C ARG A 112 -13.05 7.16 22.55
N LYS A 113 -12.18 6.68 23.44
CA LYS A 113 -10.72 6.69 23.26
C LYS A 113 -10.41 6.11 21.86
N ALA A 114 -9.75 6.91 21.02
CA ALA A 114 -9.47 6.51 19.64
C ALA A 114 -8.77 5.14 19.66
N PRO A 115 -9.23 4.17 18.84
CA PRO A 115 -8.53 2.90 18.73
C PRO A 115 -7.07 3.14 18.31
N LEU A 116 -6.21 2.14 18.58
CA LEU A 116 -4.82 2.16 18.12
C LEU A 116 -4.76 2.66 16.67
N PRO A 117 -3.78 3.52 16.31
CA PRO A 117 -3.67 4.07 14.96
C PRO A 117 -3.11 3.00 14.01
N CYS A 118 -3.74 1.83 13.96
CA CYS A 118 -3.44 0.75 13.06
C CYS A 118 -4.69 -0.09 12.81
N VAL A 119 -4.76 -0.71 11.63
CA VAL A 119 -5.80 -1.69 11.29
C VAL A 119 -5.19 -3.06 11.05
N ARG A 120 -5.92 -4.10 11.47
CA ARG A 120 -5.56 -5.47 11.13
C ARG A 120 -5.81 -5.73 9.66
N VAL A 121 -4.89 -6.44 9.04
CA VAL A 121 -4.97 -6.81 7.63
C VAL A 121 -4.74 -8.30 7.44
N ASP A 122 -5.45 -8.88 6.49
CA ASP A 122 -5.09 -10.15 5.87
C ASP A 122 -3.95 -9.90 4.88
N LEU A 123 -2.73 -10.32 5.25
CA LEU A 123 -1.54 -10.09 4.44
C LEU A 123 -1.59 -10.83 3.09
N GLN A 124 -2.22 -12.00 3.03
CA GLN A 124 -2.33 -12.77 1.78
C GLN A 124 -3.31 -12.11 0.80
N ALA A 125 -4.40 -11.53 1.31
CA ALA A 125 -5.32 -10.75 0.50
C ALA A 125 -4.70 -9.41 0.07
N LEU A 126 -3.90 -8.78 0.95
CA LEU A 126 -3.32 -7.44 0.76
C LEU A 126 -2.16 -7.44 -0.24
N ILE A 127 -1.18 -8.31 -0.02
CA ILE A 127 0.12 -8.26 -0.69
C ILE A 127 0.06 -9.21 -1.88
N ARG A 128 0.20 -8.67 -3.08
CA ARG A 128 0.20 -9.47 -4.32
C ARG A 128 1.59 -9.82 -4.80
N ARG A 129 2.54 -8.91 -4.53
CA ARG A 129 3.95 -9.04 -4.91
C ARG A 129 4.79 -8.13 -4.04
N VAL A 130 6.04 -8.53 -3.82
CA VAL A 130 7.04 -7.71 -3.16
C VAL A 130 8.16 -7.41 -4.14
N LEU A 131 8.54 -6.14 -4.24
CA LEU A 131 9.63 -5.71 -5.09
C LEU A 131 10.75 -5.10 -4.24
N VAL A 132 11.98 -5.36 -4.62
CA VAL A 132 13.18 -4.81 -3.99
C VAL A 132 13.94 -4.00 -5.05
N PRO A 133 14.46 -2.80 -4.73
CA PRO A 133 15.25 -2.02 -5.68
C PRO A 133 16.40 -2.84 -6.28
N ALA A 134 16.71 -2.64 -7.57
CA ALA A 134 17.89 -3.26 -8.18
C ALA A 134 19.19 -2.86 -7.46
N SER A 135 19.25 -1.63 -6.93
CA SER A 135 20.38 -1.08 -6.16
C SER A 135 20.53 -1.70 -4.76
N ALA A 136 19.53 -2.43 -4.27
CA ALA A 136 19.57 -3.04 -2.94
C ALA A 136 20.64 -4.15 -2.85
N PRO A 137 21.36 -4.26 -1.72
CA PRO A 137 22.33 -5.32 -1.50
C PRO A 137 21.76 -6.72 -1.71
N ALA A 138 22.58 -7.67 -2.19
CA ALA A 138 22.16 -9.04 -2.44
C ALA A 138 21.58 -9.72 -1.19
N HIS A 139 22.24 -9.55 -0.04
CA HIS A 139 21.79 -10.13 1.23
C HIS A 139 20.42 -9.61 1.67
N LEU A 140 20.09 -8.34 1.39
CA LEU A 140 18.77 -7.79 1.71
C LEU A 140 17.68 -8.43 0.84
N PHE A 141 17.95 -8.60 -0.46
CA PHE A 141 17.01 -9.29 -1.36
C PHE A 141 16.75 -10.73 -0.92
N GLU A 142 17.81 -11.48 -0.60
CA GLU A 142 17.66 -12.86 -0.12
C GLU A 142 16.88 -12.94 1.19
N LEU A 143 17.13 -12.00 2.11
CA LEU A 143 16.39 -11.91 3.37
C LEU A 143 14.90 -11.63 3.14
N VAL A 144 14.57 -10.64 2.31
CA VAL A 144 13.17 -10.32 1.94
C VAL A 144 12.52 -11.53 1.27
N ARG A 145 13.20 -12.14 0.30
CA ARG A 145 12.73 -13.33 -0.42
C ARG A 145 12.41 -14.46 0.56
N HIS A 146 13.34 -14.77 1.47
CA HIS A 146 13.16 -15.84 2.44
C HIS A 146 11.94 -15.59 3.33
N VAL A 147 11.86 -14.42 3.97
CA VAL A 147 10.76 -14.09 4.89
C VAL A 147 9.40 -14.11 4.17
N VAL A 148 9.31 -13.55 2.96
CA VAL A 148 8.07 -13.50 2.18
C VAL A 148 7.64 -14.89 1.73
N MET A 149 8.57 -15.70 1.23
CA MET A 149 8.24 -17.06 0.78
C MET A 149 7.81 -17.95 1.94
N THR A 150 8.37 -17.76 3.13
CA THR A 150 7.96 -18.52 4.33
C THR A 150 6.58 -18.12 4.83
N ARG A 151 6.22 -16.83 4.76
CA ARG A 151 4.98 -16.31 5.40
C ARG A 151 3.80 -16.10 4.45
N LEU A 152 4.06 -15.67 3.22
CA LEU A 152 3.02 -15.19 2.30
C LEU A 152 2.95 -15.97 0.99
N TRP A 153 4.04 -16.65 0.59
CA TRP A 153 4.11 -17.41 -0.67
C TRP A 153 3.81 -16.57 -1.92
N VAL A 154 4.11 -15.27 -1.86
CA VAL A 154 3.96 -14.34 -2.98
C VAL A 154 5.29 -14.08 -3.67
N GLU A 155 5.22 -13.67 -4.94
CA GLU A 155 6.41 -13.39 -5.73
C GLU A 155 7.27 -12.27 -5.10
N VAL A 156 8.58 -12.49 -5.05
CA VAL A 156 9.59 -11.47 -4.73
C VAL A 156 10.49 -11.25 -5.95
N ALA A 157 10.57 -10.02 -6.43
CA ALA A 157 11.38 -9.68 -7.59
C ALA A 157 12.20 -8.41 -7.38
N ARG A 158 13.23 -8.23 -8.22
CA ARG A 158 13.93 -6.95 -8.30
C ARG A 158 13.21 -6.03 -9.27
N VAL A 159 13.14 -4.75 -8.93
CA VAL A 159 12.68 -3.72 -9.88
C VAL A 159 13.83 -3.48 -10.85
N SER A 160 13.70 -3.98 -12.07
CA SER A 160 14.59 -3.61 -13.17
C SER A 160 14.24 -2.19 -13.57
N SER A 161 15.21 -1.28 -13.50
CA SER A 161 15.03 0.01 -14.17
C SER A 161 14.79 -0.27 -15.66
N PRO A 162 13.68 0.17 -16.26
CA PRO A 162 13.59 0.18 -17.71
C PRO A 162 14.62 1.21 -18.16
N ARG A 163 15.81 0.72 -18.51
CA ARG A 163 16.80 1.53 -19.22
C ARG A 163 16.07 2.13 -20.42
N GLY A 164 16.15 3.46 -20.55
CA GLY A 164 15.59 4.22 -21.67
C GLY A 164 16.11 3.76 -23.03
#